data_AF-A0A3D5IX15-F1
#
_entry.id   AF-A0A3D5IX15-F1
#
_cell.length_a   1.000
_cell.length_b   1.000
_cell.length_c   1.000
_cell.angle_alpha   90.00
_cell.angle_beta   90.00
_cell.angle_gamma   90.00
#
_symmetry.space_group_name_H-M   'P 1'
#
loop_
_entity.id
_entity.type
_entity.pdbx_description
1 polymer ?
#
loop_
_entity_poly.entity_id
_entity_poly.type
_entity_poly.pdbx_seq_one_letter_code
_entity_poly.pdbx_strand_id
1 'polypeptide(L)' 'MTRQELLKIAQSWFTEQGWKPFKFQKDTWKAYLQKKNGLLNAPTGSGKTYALWVPIVLNYIKNNPDYK' A
#
# COMPACT_ATOMS: atom_id res chain seq x y z
N MET A 1 -7.71 2.59 -12.96
CA MET A 1 -6.49 3.17 -12.37
C MET A 1 -5.27 2.31 -12.65
N THR A 2 -4.16 2.94 -13.03
CA THR A 2 -2.86 2.29 -13.19
C THR A 2 -2.23 1.99 -11.81
N ARG A 3 -1.26 1.07 -11.77
CA ARG A 3 -0.53 0.78 -10.53
C ARG A 3 0.23 2.00 -10.00
N GLN A 4 0.77 2.83 -10.89
CA GLN A 4 1.49 4.04 -10.49
C GLN A 4 0.55 5.06 -9.82
N GLU A 5 -0.66 5.24 -10.35
CA GLU A 5 -1.69 6.09 -9.72
C GLU A 5 -2.07 5.59 -8.32
N LEU A 6 -2.30 4.29 -8.16
CA LEU A 6 -2.61 3.69 -6.85
C LEU A 6 -1.47 3.88 -5.85
N LEU A 7 -0.22 3.66 -6.27
CA LEU A 7 0.94 3.89 -5.40
C LEU A 7 1.12 5.37 -5.06
N LYS A 8 0.71 6.29 -5.95
CA LYS A 8 0.71 7.73 -5.68
C LYS A 8 -0.34 8.09 -4.62
N ILE A 9 -1.55 7.51 -4.65
CA ILE A 9 -2.56 7.70 -3.60
C ILE A 9 -2.00 7.32 -2.22
N ALA A 10 -1.39 6.14 -2.10
CA ALA A 10 -0.80 5.73 -0.83
C ALA A 10 0.33 6.66 -0.39
N GLN A 11 1.20 7.09 -1.29
CA GLN A 11 2.29 8.01 -0.97
C GLN A 11 1.78 9.39 -0.53
N SER A 12 0.74 9.92 -1.19
CA SER A 12 0.07 11.17 -0.82
C SER A 12 -0.52 11.08 0.59
N TRP A 13 -1.27 10.02 0.88
CA TRP A 13 -1.85 9.83 2.22
C TRP A 13 -0.76 9.74 3.30
N PHE A 14 0.33 8.99 3.08
CA PHE A 14 1.47 8.97 3.99
C PHE A 14 2.06 10.36 4.21
N THR A 15 2.24 11.12 3.12
CA THR A 15 2.80 12.48 3.18
C THR A 15 1.90 13.43 3.98
N GLU A 16 0.58 13.32 3.82
CA GLU A 16 -0.42 14.08 4.60
C GLU A 16 -0.35 13.76 6.10
N GLN A 17 0.01 12.53 6.48
CA GLN A 17 0.28 12.17 7.87
C GLN A 17 1.66 12.63 8.37
N GLY A 18 2.49 13.26 7.53
CA GLY A 18 3.88 13.59 7.83
C GLY A 18 4.81 12.37 7.84
N TRP A 19 4.42 11.26 7.21
CA TRP A 19 5.15 10.00 7.21
C TRP A 19 5.79 9.70 5.85
N LYS A 20 6.85 8.88 5.88
CA LYS A 20 7.46 8.31 4.67
C LYS A 20 7.36 6.79 4.70
N PRO A 21 6.77 6.15 3.67
CA PRO A 21 6.67 4.70 3.67
C PRO A 21 8.03 4.04 3.53
N PHE A 22 8.26 3.00 4.32
CA PHE A 22 9.47 2.19 4.24
C PHE A 22 9.55 1.42 2.92
N LYS A 23 10.76 1.00 2.55
CA LYS A 23 10.99 0.24 1.31
C LYS A 23 10.14 -1.04 1.28
N PHE A 24 10.14 -1.81 2.36
CA PHE A 24 9.42 -3.09 2.43
C PHE A 24 7.90 -2.92 2.32
N GLN A 25 7.34 -1.81 2.81
CA GLN A 25 5.92 -1.47 2.64
C GLN A 25 5.62 -1.28 1.14
N LYS A 26 6.38 -0.41 0.45
CA LYS A 26 6.22 -0.17 -0.99
C LYS A 26 6.40 -1.44 -1.83
N ASP A 27 7.37 -2.27 -1.49
CA ASP A 27 7.62 -3.54 -2.18
C ASP A 27 6.43 -4.50 -2.00
N THR A 28 5.88 -4.58 -0.78
CA THR A 28 4.68 -5.37 -0.47
C THR A 28 3.49 -4.86 -1.26
N TRP A 29 3.29 -3.53 -1.33
CA TRP A 29 2.19 -2.94 -2.08
C TRP A 29 2.26 -3.29 -3.56
N LYS A 30 3.46 -3.15 -4.14
CA LYS A 30 3.71 -3.51 -5.54
C LYS A 30 3.46 -4.99 -5.80
N ALA A 31 3.95 -5.87 -4.93
CA ALA A 31 3.78 -7.33 -5.06
C ALA A 31 2.30 -7.73 -4.96
N TYR A 32 1.58 -7.20 -3.98
CA TYR A 32 0.15 -7.45 -3.81
C TYR A 32 -0.66 -6.99 -5.04
N LEU A 33 -0.43 -5.76 -5.53
CA LEU A 33 -1.11 -5.25 -6.73
C LEU A 33 -0.73 -6.01 -8.02
N GLN A 34 0.34 -6.79 -7.99
CA GLN A 34 0.73 -7.74 -9.03
C GLN A 34 0.11 -9.14 -8.84
N LYS A 35 -0.81 -9.31 -7.89
CA LYS A 35 -1.45 -10.58 -7.52
C LYS A 35 -0.45 -11.66 -7.10
N LYS A 36 0.68 -11.27 -6.51
CA LYS A 36 1.66 -12.21 -5.98
C LYS A 36 1.29 -12.62 -4.54
N ASN A 37 1.64 -13.85 -4.19
CA ASN A 37 1.61 -14.33 -2.81
C ASN A 37 2.99 -14.10 -2.16
N GLY A 38 3.03 -13.96 -0.83
CA GLY A 38 4.29 -13.78 -0.12
C GLY A 38 4.15 -13.83 1.40
N LEU A 39 5.29 -13.88 2.08
CA LEU A 39 5.41 -13.83 3.53
C LEU A 39 6.11 -12.53 3.94
N LEU A 40 5.50 -11.77 4.85
CA LEU A 40 6.10 -10.58 5.42
C LEU A 40 6.56 -10.88 6.86
N ASN A 41 7.88 -10.93 7.06
CA ASN A 41 8.48 -11.03 8.39
C ASN A 41 9.08 -9.67 8.79
N ALA A 42 8.51 -9.03 9.80
CA ALA A 42 8.97 -7.74 10.33
C ALA A 42 8.63 -7.63 11.83
N PRO A 43 9.51 -7.01 12.64
CA PRO A 43 9.25 -6.86 14.07
C PRO A 43 8.05 -5.94 14.37
N THR A 44 7.59 -5.98 15.62
CA THR A 44 6.57 -5.04 16.10
C THR A 44 7.10 -3.61 16.08
N GLY A 45 6.23 -2.63 15.83
CA GLY A 45 6.62 -1.23 15.67
C GLY A 45 7.18 -0.86 14.29
N SER A 46 7.51 -1.81 13.41
CA SER A 46 8.08 -1.50 12.08
C SER A 46 7.06 -1.02 11.04
N GLY A 47 5.76 -1.00 11.36
CA GLY A 47 4.71 -0.60 10.42
C GLY A 47 4.21 -1.71 9.49
N LYS A 48 4.27 -2.99 9.91
CA LYS A 48 3.74 -4.13 9.15
C LYS A 48 2.25 -4.02 8.80
N THR A 49 1.46 -3.38 9.67
CA THR A 49 0.04 -3.09 9.42
C THR A 49 -0.13 -2.31 8.13
N TYR A 50 0.63 -1.22 7.94
CA TYR A 50 0.56 -0.44 6.70
C TYR A 50 1.19 -1.17 5.49
N ALA A 51 2.08 -2.13 5.69
CA ALA A 51 2.60 -2.94 4.59
C ALA A 51 1.50 -3.81 3.97
N LEU A 52 0.61 -4.40 4.79
CA LEU A 52 -0.43 -5.34 4.33
C LEU A 52 -1.78 -4.68 4.09
N TRP A 53 -2.16 -3.68 4.89
CA TRP A 53 -3.48 -3.04 4.80
C TRP A 53 -3.62 -2.10 3.61
N VAL A 54 -2.63 -1.23 3.39
CA VAL A 54 -2.65 -0.25 2.29
C VAL A 54 -2.95 -0.88 0.92
N PRO A 55 -2.30 -1.97 0.49
CA PRO A 55 -2.55 -2.50 -0.84
C PRO A 55 -3.92 -3.19 -0.98
N ILE A 56 -4.53 -3.64 0.12
CA ILE A 56 -5.93 -4.09 0.15
C ILE A 56 -6.85 -2.91 -0.14
N VAL A 57 -6.66 -1.78 0.55
CA VAL A 57 -7.42 -0.55 0.32
C VAL A 57 -7.21 -0.01 -1.09
N LEU A 58 -5.97 0.01 -1.59
CA LEU A 58 -5.69 0.41 -2.98
C LEU A 58 -6.41 -0.49 -4.00
N ASN A 59 -6.47 -1.80 -3.73
CA ASN A 59 -7.23 -2.72 -4.58
C ASN A 59 -8.74 -2.46 -4.50
N TYR A 60 -9.27 -2.12 -3.32
CA TYR A 60 -10.66 -1.69 -3.17
C TYR A 60 -10.94 -0.43 -3.99
N ILE A 61 -10.13 0.63 -3.85
CA ILE A 61 -10.24 1.89 -4.62
C ILE A 61 -10.19 1.62 -6.13
N LYS A 62 -9.27 0.74 -6.56
CA LYS A 62 -9.18 0.36 -7.97
C LYS A 62 -10.49 -0.23 -8.52
N ASN A 63 -11.18 -1.01 -7.69
CA ASN A 63 -12.40 -1.74 -8.08
C ASN A 63 -13.69 -0.93 -7.80
N ASN A 64 -13.59 0.18 -7.07
CA ASN A 64 -14.71 1.05 -6.72
C ASN A 64 -14.31 2.50 -7.03
N PRO A 65 -14.37 2.94 -8.30
CA PRO A 65 -13.91 4.27 -8.69
C PRO A 65 -14.72 5.41 -8.03
N ASP A 66 -15.97 5.14 -7.64
CA ASP A 66 -16.88 6.07 -6.98
C ASP A 66 -16.80 6.01 -5.44
N TYR A 67 -15.64 5.62 -4.88
CA TYR A 67 -15.42 5.51 -3.43
C TYR A 67 -15.45 6.84 -2.67
N LYS A 68 -15.65 7.97 -3.37
CA LYS A 68 -15.62 9.32 -2.83
C LYS A 68 -17.00 9.92 -2.76
#